data_AF-A0A7U9JC60-F1
#
_entry.id   AF-A0A7U9JC60-F1
#
_cell.length_a   1.000
_cell.length_b   1.000
_cell.length_c   1.000
_cell.angle_alpha   90.00
_cell.angle_beta   90.00
_cell.angle_gamma   90.00
#
_symmetry.space_group_name_H-M   'P 1'
#
loop_
_entity.id
_entity.type
_entity.pdbx_description
1 polymer ?
#
loop_
_entity_poly.entity_id
_entity_poly.type
_entity_poly.pdbx_seq_one_letter_code
_entity_poly.pdbx_strand_id
1 'polypeptide(L)'
;MFKRVLKNERGLTLIELLAVIVILGIIAAIAIPAIGGLIDNSKKDAHVSNAQQMINAAKIAVTVDKDLIPANGKAKAISLKYLEDNGYLETVKDPDKTQNGYTEAIPGTDQITADLDVSGSPIKDGSVNEPDSGSYVIIINDNNKLYYRVKLVNAQRGVQGQDKKAVEEDNLKRSEVRS
;
A
#
# COMPACT_ATOMS: atom_id res chain seq x y z
N MET A 1 -5.31 -73.02 13.08
CA MET A 1 -4.55 -72.05 13.89
C MET A 1 -3.68 -71.20 12.99
N PHE A 2 -3.90 -69.89 12.98
CA PHE A 2 -3.26 -68.91 12.08
C PHE A 2 -1.75 -68.76 12.36
N LYS A 3 -0.91 -68.94 11.33
CA LYS A 3 0.53 -68.62 11.35
C LYS A 3 0.71 -67.10 11.34
N ARG A 4 1.30 -66.55 12.40
CA ARG A 4 1.71 -65.14 12.48
C ARG A 4 2.95 -64.93 11.62
N VAL A 5 2.79 -64.21 10.51
CA VAL A 5 3.91 -63.66 9.74
C VAL A 5 4.41 -62.44 10.52
N LEU A 6 5.55 -62.56 11.21
CA LEU A 6 6.25 -61.40 11.78
C LEU A 6 6.78 -60.55 10.63
N LYS A 7 6.13 -59.41 10.38
CA LYS A 7 6.58 -58.38 9.43
C LYS A 7 7.87 -57.77 9.99
N ASN A 8 8.96 -57.95 9.25
CA ASN A 8 10.27 -57.43 9.61
C ASN A 8 10.31 -55.94 9.23
N GLU A 9 9.99 -55.04 10.16
CA GLU A 9 10.15 -53.60 9.97
C GLU A 9 11.63 -53.24 10.12
N ARG A 10 12.40 -53.50 9.06
CA ARG A 10 13.77 -52.98 8.92
C ARG A 10 13.65 -51.44 8.88
N GLY A 11 14.04 -50.80 9.98
CA GLY A 11 14.01 -49.35 10.14
C GLY A 11 14.86 -48.65 9.08
N LEU A 12 14.43 -47.45 8.68
CA LEU A 12 15.17 -46.54 7.81
C LEU A 12 16.62 -46.44 8.27
N THR A 13 17.55 -46.48 7.32
CA THR A 13 18.97 -46.26 7.61
C THR A 13 19.26 -44.77 7.76
N LEU A 14 20.24 -44.39 8.57
CA LEU A 14 20.65 -42.99 8.73
C LEU A 14 21.07 -42.34 7.39
N ILE A 15 21.60 -43.14 6.47
CA ILE A 15 22.04 -42.69 5.14
C ILE A 15 20.85 -42.27 4.27
N GLU A 16 19.72 -42.96 4.36
CA GLU A 16 18.51 -42.60 3.61
C GLU A 16 17.92 -41.28 4.12
N LEU A 17 17.87 -41.08 5.45
CA LEU A 17 17.47 -39.80 6.02
C LEU A 17 18.45 -38.68 5.65
N LEU A 18 19.76 -38.98 5.63
CA LEU A 18 20.79 -38.03 5.23
C LEU A 18 20.62 -37.58 3.77
N ALA A 19 20.37 -38.51 2.85
CA ALA A 19 20.17 -38.18 1.44
C ALA A 19 18.97 -37.24 1.23
N VAL A 20 17.86 -37.47 1.95
CA VAL A 20 16.66 -36.63 1.87
C VAL A 20 16.93 -35.21 2.36
N ILE A 21 17.58 -35.04 3.52
CA ILE A 21 17.85 -33.70 4.04
C ILE A 21 18.83 -32.92 3.17
N VAL A 22 19.78 -33.60 2.51
CA VAL A 22 20.71 -32.95 1.55
C VAL A 22 19.93 -32.40 0.35
N ILE A 23 19.03 -33.20 -0.22
CA ILE A 23 18.19 -32.77 -1.35
C ILE A 23 17.28 -31.60 -0.93
N LEU A 24 16.63 -31.70 0.23
CA LEU A 24 15.80 -30.61 0.78
C LEU A 24 16.62 -29.34 1.03
N GLY A 25 17.86 -29.47 1.51
CA GLY A 25 18.76 -28.35 1.73
C GLY A 25 19.12 -27.61 0.45
N ILE A 26 19.42 -28.33 -0.63
CA ILE A 26 19.72 -27.74 -1.94
C ILE A 26 18.48 -27.01 -2.50
N ILE A 27 17.30 -27.63 -2.41
CA ILE A 27 16.05 -27.01 -2.86
C ILE A 27 15.74 -25.75 -2.05
N ALA A 28 15.87 -25.81 -0.72
CA ALA A 28 15.62 -24.68 0.17
C ALA A 28 16.56 -23.50 -0.12
N ALA A 29 17.84 -23.76 -0.41
CA ALA A 29 18.83 -22.73 -0.70
C ALA A 29 18.45 -21.85 -1.92
N ILE A 30 17.82 -22.44 -2.95
CA ILE A 30 17.37 -21.71 -4.14
C ILE A 30 15.96 -21.13 -3.94
N ALA A 31 15.07 -21.87 -3.28
CA ALA A 31 13.67 -21.50 -3.12
C ALA A 31 13.46 -20.31 -2.16
N ILE A 32 14.18 -20.25 -1.03
CA ILE A 32 13.98 -19.22 -0.01
C ILE A 32 14.20 -17.79 -0.56
N PRO A 33 15.32 -17.48 -1.24
CA PRO A 33 15.52 -16.15 -1.82
C PRO A 33 14.46 -15.78 -2.87
N ALA A 34 14.07 -16.74 -3.72
CA ALA A 34 13.08 -16.51 -4.78
C ALA A 34 11.68 -16.21 -4.23
N ILE A 35 11.24 -16.99 -3.23
CA ILE A 35 9.94 -16.78 -2.56
C ILE A 35 9.93 -15.45 -1.80
N GLY A 36 11.04 -15.08 -1.15
CA GLY A 36 11.17 -13.79 -0.46
C GLY A 36 10.93 -12.60 -1.40
N GLY A 37 11.56 -12.60 -2.58
CA GLY A 37 11.35 -11.55 -3.59
C GLY A 37 9.93 -11.51 -4.16
N LEU A 38 9.30 -12.69 -4.35
CA LEU A 38 7.91 -12.77 -4.79
C LEU A 38 6.96 -12.17 -3.75
N ILE A 39 7.12 -12.53 -2.48
CA ILE A 39 6.32 -11.98 -1.38
C ILE A 39 6.48 -10.46 -1.29
N ASP A 40 7.71 -9.94 -1.44
CA ASP A 40 7.95 -8.50 -1.42
C ASP A 40 7.19 -7.78 -2.54
N ASN A 41 7.24 -8.32 -3.76
CA ASN A 41 6.51 -7.78 -4.90
C ASN A 41 4.99 -7.83 -4.68
N SER A 42 4.45 -8.93 -4.14
CA SER A 42 3.02 -9.04 -3.82
C SER A 42 2.58 -8.02 -2.77
N LYS A 43 3.41 -7.74 -1.77
CA LYS A 43 3.13 -6.70 -0.79
C LYS A 43 3.16 -5.30 -1.42
N LYS A 44 4.11 -5.03 -2.32
CA LYS A 44 4.14 -3.76 -3.09
C LYS A 44 2.88 -3.61 -3.96
N ASP A 45 2.43 -4.67 -4.62
CA ASP A 45 1.16 -4.64 -5.37
C ASP A 45 -0.04 -4.33 -4.49
N ALA A 46 -0.08 -4.94 -3.31
CA ALA A 46 -1.16 -4.68 -2.37
C ALA A 46 -1.15 -3.22 -1.91
N HIS A 47 0.02 -2.62 -1.65
CA HIS A 47 0.14 -1.18 -1.37
C HIS A 47 -0.39 -0.30 -2.52
N VAL A 48 -0.04 -0.63 -3.77
CA VAL A 48 -0.52 0.10 -4.95
C VAL A 48 -2.05 -0.04 -5.10
N SER A 49 -2.58 -1.25 -4.91
CA SER A 49 -4.02 -1.50 -4.97
C SER A 49 -4.78 -0.75 -3.87
N ASN A 50 -4.24 -0.76 -2.65
CA ASN A 50 -4.78 -0.01 -1.51
C ASN A 50 -4.80 1.50 -1.78
N ALA A 51 -3.74 2.04 -2.37
CA ALA A 51 -3.68 3.44 -2.77
C ALA A 51 -4.71 3.79 -3.86
N GLN A 52 -4.91 2.90 -4.85
CA GLN A 52 -5.95 3.08 -5.86
C GLN A 52 -7.36 3.04 -5.25
N GLN A 53 -7.61 2.16 -4.28
CA GLN A 53 -8.87 2.11 -3.54
C GLN A 53 -9.11 3.43 -2.80
N MET A 54 -8.08 3.98 -2.17
CA MET A 54 -8.14 5.26 -1.49
C MET A 54 -8.48 6.42 -2.43
N ILE A 55 -7.90 6.47 -3.64
CA ILE A 55 -8.29 7.45 -4.67
C ILE A 55 -9.75 7.29 -5.06
N ASN A 56 -10.21 6.05 -5.27
CA ASN A 56 -11.59 5.78 -5.65
C ASN A 56 -12.56 6.21 -4.53
N ALA A 57 -12.21 5.98 -3.28
CA ALA A 57 -12.97 6.47 -2.13
C ALA A 57 -13.01 8.01 -2.07
N ALA A 58 -11.90 8.69 -2.31
CA ALA A 58 -11.88 10.15 -2.40
C ALA A 58 -12.73 10.68 -3.56
N LYS A 59 -12.74 10.00 -4.71
CA LYS A 59 -13.64 10.30 -5.85
C LYS A 59 -15.11 10.18 -5.45
N ILE A 60 -15.48 9.14 -4.70
CA ILE A 60 -16.84 9.00 -4.17
C ILE A 60 -17.13 10.13 -3.17
N ALA A 61 -16.21 10.41 -2.25
CA ALA A 61 -16.37 11.45 -1.24
C ALA A 61 -16.69 12.82 -1.87
N VAL A 62 -15.95 13.27 -2.90
CA VAL A 62 -16.21 14.56 -3.57
C VAL A 62 -17.53 14.60 -4.33
N THR A 63 -18.11 13.45 -4.69
CA THR A 63 -19.43 13.40 -5.34
C THR A 63 -20.56 13.57 -4.34
N VAL A 64 -20.35 13.13 -3.09
CA VAL A 64 -21.31 13.25 -1.99
C VAL A 64 -21.20 14.60 -1.31
N ASP A 65 -19.97 15.03 -1.03
CA ASP A 65 -19.67 16.29 -0.36
C ASP A 65 -18.84 17.21 -1.28
N LYS A 66 -19.51 18.24 -1.81
CA LYS A 66 -18.89 19.20 -2.72
C LYS A 66 -17.92 20.16 -2.01
N ASP A 67 -17.97 20.27 -0.68
CA ASP A 67 -17.05 21.12 0.07
C ASP A 67 -15.62 20.55 0.07
N LEU A 68 -15.49 19.27 -0.29
CA LEU A 68 -14.21 18.60 -0.55
C LEU A 68 -13.56 19.03 -1.87
N ILE A 69 -14.31 19.67 -2.77
CA ILE A 69 -13.77 20.19 -4.02
C ILE A 69 -13.05 21.52 -3.74
N PRO A 70 -11.73 21.61 -3.95
CA PRO A 70 -11.02 22.86 -3.76
C PRO A 70 -11.43 23.91 -4.79
N ALA A 71 -11.20 25.19 -4.49
CA ALA A 71 -11.40 26.25 -5.47
C ALA A 71 -10.57 26.02 -6.75
N ASN A 72 -10.98 26.63 -7.86
CA ASN A 72 -10.24 26.49 -9.13
C ASN A 72 -8.80 26.99 -8.97
N GLY A 73 -7.82 26.19 -9.41
CA GLY A 73 -6.39 26.47 -9.23
C GLY A 73 -5.82 26.05 -7.86
N LYS A 74 -6.64 25.43 -6.99
CA LYS A 74 -6.24 25.00 -5.65
C LYS A 74 -6.26 23.48 -5.53
N ALA A 75 -5.68 23.00 -4.44
CA ALA A 75 -5.70 21.61 -4.04
C ALA A 75 -6.30 21.44 -2.64
N LYS A 76 -6.68 20.22 -2.26
CA LYS A 76 -7.12 19.87 -0.90
C LYS A 76 -6.69 18.46 -0.58
N ALA A 77 -6.15 18.23 0.62
CA ALA A 77 -5.77 16.89 1.07
C ALA A 77 -6.85 16.33 2.00
N ILE A 78 -7.25 15.09 1.73
CA ILE A 78 -8.19 14.30 2.54
C ILE A 78 -7.41 13.11 3.11
N SER A 79 -7.41 12.97 4.42
CA SER A 79 -6.72 11.88 5.11
C SER A 79 -7.41 10.52 4.88
N LEU A 80 -6.67 9.43 5.08
CA LEU A 80 -7.23 8.08 5.12
C LEU A 80 -8.26 7.96 6.25
N LYS A 81 -7.97 8.57 7.40
CA LYS A 81 -8.89 8.61 8.54
C LYS A 81 -10.27 9.15 8.16
N TYR A 82 -10.33 10.20 7.34
CA TYR A 82 -11.60 10.80 6.93
C TYR A 82 -12.41 9.85 6.06
N LEU A 83 -11.74 9.16 5.13
CA LEU A 83 -12.40 8.22 4.24
C LEU A 83 -12.96 7.01 5.01
N GLU A 84 -12.24 6.56 6.04
CA GLU A 84 -12.69 5.46 6.90
C GLU A 84 -13.80 5.88 7.86
N ASP A 85 -13.63 6.98 8.60
CA ASP A 85 -14.59 7.46 9.59
C ASP A 85 -15.96 7.81 8.95
N ASN A 86 -15.96 8.29 7.69
CA ASN A 86 -17.18 8.61 6.95
C ASN A 86 -17.70 7.46 6.08
N GLY A 87 -17.07 6.28 6.13
CA GLY A 87 -17.53 5.09 5.43
C GLY A 87 -17.38 5.12 3.90
N TYR A 88 -16.50 5.99 3.37
CA TYR A 88 -16.14 5.99 1.95
C TYR A 88 -15.16 4.87 1.61
N LEU A 89 -14.43 4.37 2.61
CA LEU A 89 -13.45 3.31 2.50
C LEU A 89 -13.52 2.40 3.72
N GLU A 90 -13.49 1.09 3.52
CA GLU A 90 -13.29 0.16 4.63
C GLU A 90 -11.83 0.17 5.07
N THR A 91 -11.57 -0.12 6.34
CA THR A 91 -10.20 -0.13 6.88
C THR A 91 -9.27 -0.99 6.04
N VAL A 92 -8.27 -0.33 5.49
CA VAL A 92 -7.39 -0.94 4.51
C VAL A 92 -6.29 -1.74 5.22
N LYS A 93 -6.18 -3.02 4.88
CA LYS A 93 -5.21 -3.90 5.53
C LYS A 93 -3.78 -3.62 5.06
N ASP A 94 -2.89 -3.36 6.01
CA ASP A 94 -1.45 -3.22 5.76
C ASP A 94 -0.79 -4.56 5.37
N PRO A 95 -0.24 -4.69 4.14
CA PRO A 95 0.46 -5.88 3.68
C PRO A 95 1.74 -6.19 4.47
N ASP A 96 2.36 -5.19 5.08
CA ASP A 96 3.55 -5.36 5.91
C ASP A 96 3.25 -5.79 7.34
N LYS A 97 1.96 -5.70 7.75
CA LYS A 97 1.51 -6.03 9.11
C LYS A 97 2.28 -5.23 10.16
N THR A 98 2.54 -3.96 9.89
CA THR A 98 3.10 -3.06 10.90
C THR A 98 2.11 -2.91 12.05
N GLN A 99 2.60 -2.63 13.27
CA GLN A 99 1.76 -2.65 14.48
C GLN A 99 0.57 -1.69 14.42
N ASN A 100 0.75 -0.55 13.74
CA ASN A 100 -0.26 0.52 13.65
C ASN A 100 -0.89 0.62 12.24
N GLY A 101 -0.58 -0.29 11.33
CA GLY A 101 -1.03 -0.19 9.94
C GLY A 101 -0.55 1.09 9.24
N TYR A 102 -1.40 1.64 8.38
CA TYR A 102 -1.13 2.90 7.69
C TYR A 102 -1.21 4.09 8.65
N THR A 103 -0.42 5.13 8.42
CA THR A 103 -0.50 6.38 9.16
C THR A 103 -1.73 7.14 8.69
N GLU A 104 -2.89 6.93 9.30
CA GLU A 104 -4.18 7.37 8.75
C GLU A 104 -4.43 8.88 8.78
N ALA A 105 -3.89 9.60 9.77
CA ALA A 105 -4.17 11.01 10.01
C ALA A 105 -3.11 11.95 9.40
N ILE A 106 -3.56 13.16 9.05
CA ILE A 106 -2.68 14.27 8.70
C ILE A 106 -2.33 15.05 9.99
N PRO A 107 -1.05 15.30 10.30
CA PRO A 107 -0.69 16.08 11.48
C PRO A 107 -1.23 17.51 11.41
N GLY A 108 -1.79 18.01 12.52
CA GLY A 108 -2.27 19.39 12.64
C GLY A 108 -3.70 19.61 12.12
N THR A 109 -4.20 18.72 11.26
CA THR A 109 -5.61 18.68 10.84
C THR A 109 -6.01 17.23 10.70
N ASP A 110 -6.66 16.64 11.71
CA ASP A 110 -6.86 15.19 11.82
C ASP A 110 -7.57 14.52 10.63
N GLN A 111 -8.22 15.29 9.75
CA GLN A 111 -9.15 14.76 8.74
C GLN A 111 -8.96 15.36 7.34
N ILE A 112 -9.03 16.68 7.19
CA ILE A 112 -9.01 17.39 5.90
C ILE A 112 -8.24 18.71 6.06
N THR A 113 -7.52 19.14 5.03
CA THR A 113 -6.85 20.45 5.02
C THR A 113 -7.78 21.56 4.51
N ALA A 114 -7.42 22.82 4.80
CA ALA A 114 -7.91 23.94 4.00
C ALA A 114 -7.42 23.83 2.53
N ASP A 115 -7.91 24.70 1.66
CA ASP A 115 -7.41 24.80 0.29
C ASP A 115 -5.90 25.12 0.29
N LEU A 116 -5.15 24.27 -0.39
CA LEU A 116 -3.70 24.33 -0.57
C LEU A 116 -3.37 25.05 -1.87
N ASP A 117 -2.29 25.82 -1.84
CA ASP A 117 -1.75 26.48 -3.02
C ASP A 117 -1.09 25.49 -3.97
N VAL A 118 -1.30 25.70 -5.27
CA VAL A 118 -0.63 24.97 -6.35
C VAL A 118 0.24 25.94 -7.13
N SER A 119 1.52 25.62 -7.25
CA SER A 119 2.50 26.41 -8.00
C SER A 119 2.90 25.68 -9.28
N GLY A 120 2.83 26.37 -10.41
CA GLY A 120 3.20 25.82 -11.72
C GLY A 120 2.05 25.84 -12.74
N SER A 121 2.39 25.65 -14.00
CA SER A 121 1.42 25.53 -15.10
C SER A 121 1.85 24.39 -16.03
N PRO A 122 0.96 23.44 -16.37
CA PRO A 122 -0.46 23.38 -15.98
C PRO A 122 -0.68 23.02 -14.50
N ILE A 123 -1.79 23.46 -13.91
CA ILE A 123 -2.10 23.29 -12.47
C ILE A 123 -2.14 21.81 -12.09
N LYS A 124 -2.68 20.95 -12.96
CA LYS A 124 -2.71 19.49 -12.75
C LYS A 124 -1.34 18.86 -12.42
N ASP A 125 -0.25 19.45 -12.91
CA ASP A 125 1.13 18.97 -12.73
C ASP A 125 1.91 19.86 -11.74
N GLY A 126 1.26 20.87 -11.17
CA GLY A 126 1.88 21.83 -10.28
C GLY A 126 2.33 21.23 -8.95
N SER A 127 3.28 21.91 -8.31
CA SER A 127 3.74 21.60 -6.96
C SER A 127 2.73 22.06 -5.94
N VAL A 128 2.33 21.17 -5.04
CA VAL A 128 1.42 21.46 -3.92
C VAL A 128 2.24 21.53 -2.63
N ASN A 129 1.85 22.41 -1.71
CA ASN A 129 2.36 22.38 -0.34
C ASN A 129 1.65 21.27 0.44
N GLU A 130 2.13 20.04 0.28
CA GLU A 130 1.49 18.85 0.84
C GLU A 130 1.74 18.69 2.35
N PRO A 131 0.89 17.94 3.06
CA PRO A 131 1.19 17.56 4.44
C PRO A 131 2.50 16.79 4.59
N ASP A 132 3.28 17.11 5.62
CA ASP A 132 4.59 16.51 5.87
C ASP A 132 4.54 14.99 6.07
N SER A 133 3.44 14.50 6.66
CA SER A 133 3.22 13.06 6.89
C SER A 133 1.75 12.70 6.89
N GLY A 134 1.47 11.40 7.09
CA GLY A 134 0.14 10.84 6.98
C GLY A 134 -0.12 10.22 5.61
N SER A 135 -1.21 9.46 5.56
CA SER A 135 -1.79 8.88 4.36
C SER A 135 -2.97 9.74 3.95
N TYR A 136 -2.93 10.25 2.72
CA TYR A 136 -3.92 11.20 2.23
C TYR A 136 -4.03 11.15 0.70
N VAL A 137 -5.17 11.60 0.20
CA VAL A 137 -5.39 11.90 -1.22
C VAL A 137 -5.45 13.41 -1.40
N ILE A 138 -4.66 13.93 -2.32
CA ILE A 138 -4.75 15.31 -2.79
C ILE A 138 -5.68 15.35 -3.99
N ILE A 139 -6.67 16.23 -3.90
CA ILE A 139 -7.55 16.60 -5.00
C ILE A 139 -7.05 17.94 -5.53
N ILE A 140 -6.84 18.05 -6.83
CA ILE A 140 -6.44 19.29 -7.50
C ILE A 140 -7.55 19.68 -8.46
N ASN A 141 -8.03 20.92 -8.38
CA ASN A 141 -9.04 21.45 -9.29
C ASN A 141 -8.38 22.35 -10.33
N ASP A 142 -8.36 21.89 -11.58
CA ASP A 142 -7.88 22.65 -12.74
C ASP A 142 -9.04 22.82 -13.73
N ASN A 143 -9.60 24.03 -13.75
CA ASN A 143 -10.73 24.43 -14.59
C ASN A 143 -11.96 23.49 -14.45
N ASN A 144 -12.33 23.18 -13.21
CA ASN A 144 -13.42 22.26 -12.83
C ASN A 144 -13.17 20.79 -13.22
N LYS A 145 -11.96 20.45 -13.65
CA LYS A 145 -11.53 19.07 -13.81
C LYS A 145 -10.68 18.68 -12.60
N LEU A 146 -11.05 17.56 -11.98
CA LEU A 146 -10.40 17.06 -10.76
C LEU A 146 -9.30 16.05 -11.11
N TYR A 147 -8.14 16.24 -10.49
CA TYR A 147 -6.98 15.36 -10.58
C TYR A 147 -6.63 14.85 -9.18
N TYR A 148 -6.12 13.63 -9.09
CA TYR A 148 -5.91 12.95 -7.82
C TYR A 148 -4.46 12.49 -7.68
N ARG A 149 -3.89 12.73 -6.51
CA ARG A 149 -2.60 12.18 -6.09
C ARG A 149 -2.78 11.50 -4.74
N VAL A 150 -2.04 10.43 -4.47
CA VAL A 150 -2.16 9.68 -3.22
C VAL A 150 -0.79 9.47 -2.58
N LYS A 151 -0.74 9.67 -1.26
CA LYS A 151 0.33 9.20 -0.40
C LYS A 151 -0.30 8.21 0.57
N LEU A 152 0.21 6.98 0.60
CA LEU A 152 -0.30 5.94 1.49
C LEU A 152 0.90 5.25 2.13
N VAL A 153 1.16 5.52 3.41
CA VAL A 153 2.40 5.14 4.09
C VAL A 153 2.15 4.48 5.44
N ASN A 154 2.94 3.46 5.75
CA ASN A 154 3.04 2.85 7.08
C ASN A 154 4.45 3.11 7.66
N ALA A 155 4.75 2.50 8.81
CA ALA A 155 6.05 2.66 9.48
C ALA A 155 7.26 2.07 8.73
N GLN A 156 7.04 1.21 7.74
CA GLN A 156 8.08 0.50 6.98
C GLN A 156 8.23 1.01 5.54
N ARG A 157 7.12 1.28 4.84
CA ARG A 157 7.04 1.74 3.45
C ARG A 157 5.63 2.20 3.05
N GLY A 158 5.51 2.69 1.83
CA GLY A 158 4.22 3.04 1.26
C GLY A 158 4.33 3.61 -0.14
N VAL A 159 3.18 3.89 -0.74
CA VAL A 159 3.07 4.60 -2.01
C VAL A 159 3.40 6.07 -1.76
N GLN A 160 4.57 6.51 -2.24
CA GLN A 160 5.03 7.90 -2.17
C GLN A 160 6.10 8.16 -3.24
N GLY A 161 6.20 9.42 -3.67
CA GLY A 161 7.23 9.87 -4.60
C GLY A 161 8.63 9.82 -3.98
N GLN A 162 9.66 10.05 -4.80
CA GLN A 162 11.06 10.11 -4.32
C GLN A 162 11.29 11.23 -3.29
N ASP A 163 10.51 12.30 -3.40
CA ASP A 163 10.46 13.45 -2.50
C ASP A 163 9.54 13.23 -1.29
N LYS A 164 9.06 12.00 -1.08
CA LYS A 164 8.10 11.60 -0.04
C LYS A 164 6.75 12.31 -0.15
N LYS A 165 6.38 12.77 -1.35
CA LYS A 165 5.09 13.39 -1.64
C LYS A 165 4.10 12.41 -2.26
N ALA A 166 2.88 12.87 -2.48
CA ALA A 166 1.83 12.10 -3.13
C ALA A 166 2.16 11.80 -4.59
N VAL A 167 1.81 10.59 -5.03
CA VAL A 167 2.02 10.10 -6.38
C VAL A 167 0.73 10.28 -7.17
N GLU A 168 0.84 10.74 -8.42
CA GLU A 168 -0.30 10.85 -9.33
C GLU A 168 -0.94 9.49 -9.61
N GLU A 169 -2.27 9.48 -9.78
CA GLU A 169 -3.04 8.27 -10.08
C GLU A 169 -2.46 7.47 -11.27
N ASP A 170 -2.14 8.15 -12.37
CA ASP A 170 -1.61 7.52 -13.59
C ASP A 170 -0.19 6.95 -13.41
N ASN A 171 0.51 7.35 -12.34
CA ASN A 171 1.88 6.95 -12.05
C ASN A 171 1.98 5.89 -10.93
N LEU A 172 0.84 5.35 -10.48
CA LEU A 172 0.80 4.30 -9.46
C LEU A 172 1.39 2.98 -9.96
N LYS A 173 2.55 2.62 -9.42
CA LYS A 173 3.29 1.41 -9.78
C LYS A 173 4.19 0.96 -8.63
N ARG A 174 4.65 -0.30 -8.69
CA ARG A 174 5.51 -0.89 -7.64
C ARG A 174 6.76 -0.07 -7.32
N SER A 175 7.32 0.68 -8.27
CA SER A 175 8.52 1.50 -8.03
C SER A 175 8.28 2.68 -7.10
N GLU A 176 7.02 3.07 -6.92
CA GLU A 176 6.63 4.14 -5.99
C GLU A 176 6.28 3.61 -4.60
N VAL A 177 6.38 2.29 -4.38
CA VAL A 177 6.32 1.74 -3.02
C VAL A 177 7.71 1.82 -2.39
N ARG A 178 7.91 2.84 -1.56
CA ARG A 178 9.19 3.24 -0.98
C ARG A 178 9.12 3.24 0.54
N SER A 179 10.22 2.82 1.17
CA SER A 179 10.50 2.95 2.61
C SER A 179 10.88 4.37 2.98
#